data_AF-A0A7V3WL15-F1
#
_entry.id   AF-A0A7V3WL15-F1
#
_cell.length_a   1.000
_cell.length_b   1.000
_cell.length_c   1.000
_cell.angle_alpha   90.00
_cell.angle_beta   90.00
_cell.angle_gamma   90.00
#
_symmetry.space_group_name_H-M   'P 1'
#
loop_
_entity.id
_entity.type
_entity.pdbx_description
1 polymer ?
#
loop_
_entity_poly.entity_id
_entity_poly.type
_entity_poly.pdbx_seq_one_letter_code
_entity_poly.pdbx_strand_id
1 'polypeptide(L)'
;MSKKVLPIGKPPIIGYLHHAYALAVLMPHEECIPWFYSNYINMLYYTRFENETDYSFDFYMNQDVSMGIPWVKYATLHREIVNKTCSNIVEYIIKMIDLGYYIYASVDEYYIPNRWAYGNTHQGHGILVFGYDMEQKTLDVLGFTENSMFGETKASFEQFETAFKAIDTNIPFTMLRKRNSTEEMVPIEFDLKRVYTLIEDYLECRNSYPDISTYCAPLSEFFGFDMSELNKFDYGINAYDGLVKYYSYLLDNKAVFDIRPIHIFWEHKKCMLM
;
A
#
# COMPACT_ATOMS: atom_id res chain seq x y z
N MET A 1 -12.09 0.40 -25.71
CA MET A 1 -13.36 1.15 -25.53
C MET A 1 -13.06 2.64 -25.59
N SER A 2 -14.03 3.56 -25.65
CA SER A 2 -13.72 5.02 -25.60
C SER A 2 -13.41 5.51 -24.18
N LYS A 3 -13.96 4.83 -23.16
CA LYS A 3 -13.75 5.10 -21.74
C LYS A 3 -13.94 3.81 -20.95
N LYS A 4 -13.18 3.63 -19.87
CA LYS A 4 -13.40 2.56 -18.90
C LYS A 4 -12.94 3.00 -17.52
N VAL A 5 -13.74 2.71 -16.50
CA VAL A 5 -13.43 2.97 -15.09
C VAL A 5 -13.69 1.69 -14.32
N LEU A 6 -12.69 1.19 -13.60
CA LEU A 6 -12.82 0.04 -12.71
C LEU A 6 -13.31 0.51 -11.32
N PRO A 7 -14.14 -0.28 -10.63
CA PRO A 7 -14.74 0.13 -9.37
C PRO A 7 -13.70 0.25 -8.25
N ILE A 8 -13.70 1.36 -7.52
CA ILE A 8 -12.92 1.53 -6.30
C ILE A 8 -13.83 1.88 -5.13
N GLY A 9 -13.46 1.38 -3.96
CA GLY A 9 -14.19 1.58 -2.71
C GLY A 9 -13.36 2.44 -1.76
N LYS A 10 -14.00 2.90 -0.68
CA LYS A 10 -13.30 3.64 0.38
C LYS A 10 -12.50 2.66 1.24
N PRO A 11 -11.16 2.68 1.21
CA PRO A 11 -10.37 1.80 2.06
C PRO A 11 -10.50 2.22 3.54
N PRO A 12 -10.54 1.26 4.48
CA PRO A 12 -10.56 1.55 5.92
C PRO A 12 -9.20 2.04 6.46
N ILE A 13 -8.12 1.82 5.69
CA ILE A 13 -6.74 2.20 6.01
C ILE A 13 -6.18 3.00 4.84
N ILE A 14 -5.77 4.24 5.09
CA ILE A 14 -5.17 5.15 4.12
C ILE A 14 -3.77 5.64 4.52
N GLY A 15 -3.34 5.42 5.77
CA GLY A 15 -2.06 5.93 6.26
C GLY A 15 -0.84 5.46 5.47
N TYR A 16 -0.89 4.25 4.90
CA TYR A 16 0.06 3.76 3.90
C TYR A 16 -0.61 3.33 2.61
N LEU A 17 -0.07 3.82 1.50
CA LEU A 17 -0.63 3.59 0.16
C LEU A 17 -0.64 2.13 -0.27
N HIS A 18 0.31 1.31 0.20
CA HIS A 18 0.33 -0.11 -0.14
C HIS A 18 -0.88 -0.86 0.46
N HIS A 19 -1.37 -0.45 1.64
CA HIS A 19 -2.67 -0.87 2.18
C HIS A 19 -3.82 -0.21 1.44
N ALA A 20 -3.79 1.12 1.31
CA ALA A 20 -4.88 1.91 0.77
C ALA A 20 -5.29 1.47 -0.63
N TYR A 21 -4.33 1.23 -1.52
CA TYR A 21 -4.60 0.86 -2.92
C TYR A 21 -5.15 -0.54 -3.06
N ALA A 22 -4.59 -1.53 -2.36
CA ALA A 22 -5.12 -2.87 -2.39
C ALA A 22 -6.54 -2.93 -1.79
N LEU A 23 -6.77 -2.24 -0.67
CA LEU A 23 -8.09 -2.16 -0.05
C LEU A 23 -9.09 -1.37 -0.91
N ALA A 24 -8.68 -0.31 -1.60
CA ALA A 24 -9.56 0.42 -2.51
C ALA A 24 -10.08 -0.48 -3.64
N VAL A 25 -9.26 -1.43 -4.11
CA VAL A 25 -9.68 -2.45 -5.10
C VAL A 25 -10.63 -3.49 -4.49
N LEU A 26 -10.47 -3.82 -3.19
CA LEU A 26 -11.27 -4.86 -2.54
C LEU A 26 -12.61 -4.37 -1.96
N MET A 27 -12.67 -3.17 -1.40
CA MET A 27 -13.83 -2.69 -0.65
C MET A 27 -15.14 -2.58 -1.45
N PRO A 28 -15.15 -2.49 -2.80
CA PRO A 28 -16.38 -2.66 -3.58
C PRO A 28 -17.01 -4.06 -3.53
N HIS A 29 -16.30 -5.05 -2.99
CA HIS A 29 -16.67 -6.46 -2.98
C HIS A 29 -16.93 -6.89 -1.54
N GLU A 30 -18.21 -6.94 -1.14
CA GLU A 30 -18.63 -7.26 0.24
C GLU A 30 -18.07 -8.59 0.73
N GLU A 31 -17.87 -9.54 -0.19
CA GLU A 31 -17.32 -10.83 0.14
C GLU A 31 -15.89 -10.69 0.71
N CYS A 32 -15.15 -9.60 0.44
CA CYS A 32 -13.75 -9.42 0.90
C CYS A 32 -13.67 -9.04 2.38
N ILE A 33 -14.78 -8.56 2.92
CA ILE A 33 -14.83 -7.92 4.24
C ILE A 33 -14.46 -8.91 5.36
N PRO A 34 -14.95 -10.17 5.39
CA PRO A 34 -14.51 -11.17 6.35
C PRO A 34 -13.00 -11.40 6.34
N TRP A 35 -12.37 -11.49 5.15
CA TRP A 35 -10.92 -11.62 5.04
C TRP A 35 -10.19 -10.42 5.65
N PHE A 36 -10.66 -9.20 5.38
CA PHE A 36 -10.07 -7.98 5.95
C PHE A 36 -10.05 -8.05 7.48
N TYR A 37 -11.19 -8.32 8.11
CA TYR A 37 -11.29 -8.40 9.57
C TYR A 37 -10.58 -9.63 10.17
N SER A 38 -10.30 -10.66 9.37
CA SER A 38 -9.47 -11.80 9.80
C SER A 38 -7.96 -11.57 9.68
N ASN A 39 -7.50 -10.44 9.14
CA ASN A 39 -6.07 -10.23 8.85
C ASN A 39 -5.49 -8.89 9.35
N TYR A 40 -6.30 -7.84 9.52
CA TYR A 40 -5.84 -6.51 9.98
C TYR A 40 -5.92 -6.36 11.51
N ILE A 41 -5.22 -7.25 12.24
CA ILE A 41 -5.26 -7.29 13.72
C ILE A 41 -3.91 -6.94 14.35
N ASN A 42 -2.81 -7.54 13.89
CA ASN A 42 -1.51 -7.31 14.51
C ASN A 42 -0.86 -6.02 14.02
N MET A 43 -0.06 -5.44 14.90
CA MET A 43 0.77 -4.27 14.64
C MET A 43 2.24 -4.68 14.69
N LEU A 44 3.05 -4.04 13.86
CA LEU A 44 4.50 -4.07 13.96
C LEU A 44 5.01 -2.66 14.25
N TYR A 45 6.12 -2.62 14.97
CA TYR A 45 6.89 -1.41 15.19
C TYR A 45 8.37 -1.77 15.10
N TYR A 46 9.16 -0.96 14.39
CA TYR A 46 10.61 -1.09 14.43
C TYR A 46 11.31 0.26 14.35
N THR A 47 12.49 0.32 14.97
CA THR A 47 13.42 1.44 14.85
C THR A 47 14.52 1.07 13.88
N ARG A 48 14.56 1.74 12.72
CA ARG A 48 15.45 1.37 11.61
C ARG A 48 16.93 1.66 11.89
N PHE A 49 17.26 2.57 12.81
CA PHE A 49 18.65 2.96 13.07
C PHE A 49 18.92 3.21 14.56
N GLU A 50 20.13 2.88 15.00
CA GLU A 50 20.69 3.29 16.31
C GLU A 50 20.77 4.82 16.47
N ASN A 51 20.57 5.58 15.38
CA ASN A 51 20.54 7.05 15.35
C ASN A 51 19.11 7.65 15.21
N GLU A 52 18.06 6.88 15.56
CA GLU A 52 16.81 7.37 16.17
C GLU A 52 15.90 8.39 15.44
N THR A 53 15.78 8.36 14.12
CA THR A 53 14.88 9.30 13.40
C THR A 53 13.83 8.66 12.49
N ASP A 54 13.93 7.37 12.18
CA ASP A 54 13.01 6.67 11.27
C ASP A 54 12.25 5.58 12.03
N TYR A 55 11.02 5.93 12.41
CA TYR A 55 10.08 5.09 13.12
C TYR A 55 9.04 4.57 12.16
N SER A 56 8.95 3.25 12.05
CA SER A 56 7.95 2.62 11.20
C SER A 56 6.96 1.84 12.08
N PHE A 57 5.70 2.22 11.99
CA PHE A 57 4.56 1.54 12.58
C PHE A 57 3.70 1.06 11.45
N ASP A 58 3.29 -0.20 11.43
CA ASP A 58 2.41 -0.68 10.37
C ASP A 58 1.52 -1.83 10.85
N PHE A 59 0.53 -2.19 10.03
CA PHE A 59 -0.20 -3.43 10.24
C PHE A 59 0.72 -4.61 9.92
N TYR A 60 0.82 -5.56 10.85
CA TYR A 60 1.58 -6.77 10.64
C TYR A 60 0.73 -7.80 9.89
N MET A 61 0.79 -7.72 8.57
CA MET A 61 0.19 -8.67 7.64
C MET A 61 1.27 -9.48 6.92
N ASN A 62 0.93 -10.72 6.53
CA ASN A 62 1.76 -11.50 5.60
C ASN A 62 2.04 -10.68 4.33
N GLN A 63 3.29 -10.72 3.87
CA GLN A 63 3.93 -9.67 3.05
C GLN A 63 3.21 -9.31 1.77
N ASP A 64 3.35 -8.03 1.42
CA ASP A 64 2.76 -7.33 0.28
C ASP A 64 1.23 -7.55 0.26
N VAL A 65 0.49 -6.49 0.57
CA VAL A 65 -0.97 -6.55 0.66
C VAL A 65 -1.54 -7.21 -0.60
N SER A 66 -0.89 -7.06 -1.75
CA SER A 66 -1.27 -7.75 -2.99
C SER A 66 -0.95 -9.26 -3.04
N MET A 67 0.11 -9.74 -2.39
CA MET A 67 0.57 -11.13 -2.42
C MET A 67 -0.17 -12.07 -1.46
N GLY A 68 -0.65 -11.53 -0.33
CA GLY A 68 -1.37 -12.27 0.70
C GLY A 68 -2.90 -12.30 0.56
N ILE A 69 -3.50 -11.47 -0.30
CA ILE A 69 -4.95 -11.46 -0.54
C ILE A 69 -5.33 -12.61 -1.48
N PRO A 70 -6.12 -13.61 -1.06
CA PRO A 70 -6.43 -14.76 -1.93
C PRO A 70 -7.24 -14.39 -3.17
N TRP A 71 -7.87 -13.22 -3.17
CA TRP A 71 -8.73 -12.70 -4.23
C TRP A 71 -8.09 -11.66 -5.13
N VAL A 72 -6.81 -11.41 -4.96
CA VAL A 72 -6.06 -10.54 -5.87
C VAL A 72 -5.22 -11.42 -6.79
N LYS A 73 -5.35 -11.20 -8.09
CA LYS A 73 -4.31 -11.51 -9.06
C LYS A 73 -3.39 -10.32 -9.08
N TYR A 74 -2.11 -10.55 -8.85
CA TYR A 74 -1.10 -9.53 -8.98
C TYR A 74 0.02 -10.02 -9.89
N ALA A 75 0.70 -9.08 -10.50
CA ALA A 75 1.95 -9.31 -11.20
C ALA A 75 2.79 -8.05 -11.06
N THR A 76 3.99 -8.23 -10.54
CA THR A 76 4.92 -7.14 -10.20
C THR A 76 6.10 -7.22 -11.16
N LEU A 77 6.38 -6.13 -11.86
CA LEU A 77 7.50 -6.00 -12.79
C LEU A 77 8.49 -4.97 -12.26
N HIS A 78 9.77 -5.29 -12.34
CA HIS A 78 10.81 -4.28 -12.13
C HIS A 78 10.63 -3.16 -13.16
N ARG A 79 10.75 -1.92 -12.70
CA ARG A 79 10.61 -0.73 -13.54
C ARG A 79 11.54 -0.76 -14.75
N GLU A 80 12.76 -1.26 -14.57
CA GLU A 80 13.73 -1.43 -15.66
C GLU A 80 13.17 -2.29 -16.81
N ILE A 81 12.48 -3.40 -16.48
CA ILE A 81 11.87 -4.28 -17.48
C ILE A 81 10.77 -3.52 -18.22
N VAL A 82 9.91 -2.79 -17.50
CA VAL A 82 8.84 -1.99 -18.11
C VAL A 82 9.44 -0.93 -19.04
N ASN A 83 10.42 -0.17 -18.59
CA ASN A 83 11.08 0.86 -19.40
C ASN A 83 11.76 0.30 -20.67
N LYS A 84 12.32 -0.91 -20.60
CA LYS A 84 12.99 -1.55 -21.75
C LYS A 84 12.04 -2.24 -22.72
N THR A 85 10.88 -2.70 -22.26
CA THR A 85 9.97 -3.54 -23.07
C THR A 85 8.68 -2.83 -23.47
N CYS A 86 8.29 -1.77 -22.75
CA CYS A 86 7.08 -1.00 -23.00
C CYS A 86 7.44 0.33 -23.70
N SER A 87 7.11 0.43 -24.99
CA SER A 87 7.36 1.64 -25.77
C SER A 87 6.41 2.80 -25.41
N ASN A 88 5.17 2.47 -25.02
CA ASN A 88 4.15 3.44 -24.63
C ASN A 88 3.41 2.96 -23.36
N ILE A 89 3.73 3.58 -22.23
CA ILE A 89 3.19 3.19 -20.93
C ILE A 89 1.69 3.44 -20.82
N VAL A 90 1.18 4.52 -21.42
CA VAL A 90 -0.25 4.86 -21.38
C VAL A 90 -1.07 3.84 -22.17
N GLU A 91 -0.61 3.46 -23.37
CA GLU A 91 -1.27 2.43 -24.17
C GLU A 91 -1.29 1.08 -23.43
N TYR A 92 -0.19 0.74 -22.75
CA TYR A 92 -0.12 -0.45 -21.92
C TYR A 92 -1.10 -0.41 -20.75
N ILE A 93 -1.16 0.70 -20.02
CA ILE A 93 -2.13 0.91 -18.93
C ILE A 93 -3.57 0.75 -19.45
N ILE A 94 -3.91 1.37 -20.57
CA ILE A 94 -5.25 1.26 -21.17
C ILE A 94 -5.59 -0.21 -21.47
N LYS A 95 -4.67 -0.98 -22.06
CA LYS A 95 -4.86 -2.42 -22.31
C LYS A 95 -5.07 -3.20 -21.02
N MET A 96 -4.31 -2.89 -19.97
CA MET A 96 -4.45 -3.56 -18.67
C MET A 96 -5.80 -3.22 -18.00
N ILE A 97 -6.23 -1.96 -18.06
CA ILE A 97 -7.55 -1.53 -17.58
C ILE A 97 -8.67 -2.22 -18.37
N ASP A 98 -8.53 -2.35 -19.70
CA ASP A 98 -9.45 -3.12 -20.55
C ASP A 98 -9.54 -4.60 -20.14
N LEU A 99 -8.45 -5.18 -19.66
CA LEU A 99 -8.40 -6.53 -19.07
C LEU A 99 -8.86 -6.60 -17.61
N GLY A 100 -9.21 -5.47 -16.99
CA GLY A 100 -9.70 -5.38 -15.61
C GLY A 100 -8.59 -5.32 -14.55
N TYR A 101 -7.37 -4.97 -14.96
CA TYR A 101 -6.25 -4.73 -14.04
C TYR A 101 -6.15 -3.25 -13.70
N TYR A 102 -6.08 -2.95 -12.40
CA TYR A 102 -5.59 -1.70 -11.85
C TYR A 102 -4.06 -1.67 -11.96
N ILE A 103 -3.49 -0.48 -12.06
CA ILE A 103 -2.04 -0.29 -12.15
C ILE A 103 -1.57 0.52 -10.95
N TYR A 104 -0.77 -0.10 -10.09
CA TYR A 104 0.03 0.61 -9.10
C TYR A 104 1.42 0.87 -9.68
N ALA A 105 1.77 2.14 -9.81
CA ALA A 105 3.07 2.56 -10.34
C ALA A 105 3.64 3.70 -9.50
N SER A 106 4.92 3.99 -9.70
CA SER A 106 5.56 5.20 -9.21
C SER A 106 5.76 6.20 -10.33
N VAL A 107 5.51 7.46 -10.01
CA VAL A 107 5.64 8.62 -10.90
C VAL A 107 6.30 9.77 -10.16
N ASP A 108 6.86 10.70 -10.91
CA ASP A 108 7.28 12.00 -10.39
C ASP A 108 6.07 12.94 -10.27
N GLU A 109 5.65 13.20 -9.04
CA GLU A 109 4.47 14.04 -8.75
C GLU A 109 4.64 15.50 -9.19
N TYR A 110 5.85 15.95 -9.54
CA TYR A 110 6.06 17.26 -10.17
C TYR A 110 5.18 17.48 -11.39
N TYR A 111 4.91 16.42 -12.16
CA TYR A 111 4.18 16.47 -13.42
C TYR A 111 2.70 16.09 -13.28
N ILE A 112 2.26 15.61 -12.12
CA ILE A 112 0.89 15.13 -11.90
C ILE A 112 0.07 16.21 -11.19
N PRO A 113 -1.00 16.75 -11.81
CA PRO A 113 -1.89 17.72 -11.17
C PRO A 113 -2.50 17.17 -9.89
N ASN A 114 -2.90 18.10 -9.02
CA ASN A 114 -3.52 17.79 -7.73
C ASN A 114 -2.63 16.91 -6.84
N ARG A 115 -1.33 17.19 -6.85
CA ARG A 115 -0.34 16.64 -5.91
C ARG A 115 0.36 17.81 -5.24
N TRP A 116 0.80 17.61 -4.00
CA TRP A 116 1.51 18.64 -3.25
C TRP A 116 2.80 19.11 -3.98
N ALA A 117 3.44 18.19 -4.71
CA ALA A 117 4.67 18.43 -5.45
C ALA A 117 4.47 19.08 -6.84
N TYR A 118 3.23 19.13 -7.34
CA TYR A 118 2.93 19.55 -8.72
C TYR A 118 3.48 20.94 -9.06
N GLY A 119 4.37 21.00 -10.04
CA GLY A 119 5.03 22.24 -10.48
C GLY A 119 6.01 22.87 -9.47
N ASN A 120 6.22 22.25 -8.31
CA ASN A 120 7.00 22.81 -7.21
C ASN A 120 8.31 22.06 -6.96
N THR A 121 8.26 20.73 -6.82
CA THR A 121 9.45 19.90 -6.53
C THR A 121 9.33 18.54 -7.17
N HIS A 122 10.46 17.94 -7.55
CA HIS A 122 10.51 16.55 -8.01
C HIS A 122 10.35 15.62 -6.81
N GLN A 123 9.34 14.76 -6.86
CA GLN A 123 9.06 13.81 -5.78
C GLN A 123 8.52 12.51 -6.36
N GLY A 124 9.24 11.42 -6.08
CA GLY A 124 8.74 10.07 -6.35
C GLY A 124 7.66 9.65 -5.40
N HIS A 125 6.54 9.20 -5.96
CA HIS A 125 5.46 8.68 -5.14
C HIS A 125 4.59 7.66 -5.88
N GLY A 126 3.90 6.84 -5.10
CA GLY A 126 3.02 5.81 -5.59
C GLY A 126 1.68 6.36 -6.06
N ILE A 127 1.18 5.88 -7.19
CA ILE A 127 -0.11 6.26 -7.78
C ILE A 127 -0.86 5.01 -8.24
N LEU A 128 -2.16 4.94 -7.96
CA LEU A 128 -3.02 3.87 -8.48
C LEU A 128 -3.84 4.40 -9.66
N VAL A 129 -3.76 3.73 -10.81
CA VAL A 129 -4.58 4.02 -12.00
C VAL A 129 -5.71 2.99 -12.08
N PHE A 130 -6.95 3.48 -12.23
CA PHE A 130 -8.15 2.64 -12.24
C PHE A 130 -9.10 2.94 -13.40
N GLY A 131 -8.83 3.96 -14.22
CA GLY A 131 -9.65 4.27 -15.38
C GLY A 131 -8.91 5.09 -16.45
N TYR A 132 -9.56 5.22 -17.60
CA TYR A 132 -9.12 6.07 -18.70
C TYR A 132 -10.31 6.64 -19.48
N ASP A 133 -10.06 7.77 -20.15
CA ASP A 133 -10.98 8.44 -21.07
C ASP A 133 -10.20 8.86 -22.33
N MET A 134 -10.51 8.24 -23.48
CA MET A 134 -9.80 8.48 -24.76
C MET A 134 -10.17 9.81 -25.40
N GLU A 135 -11.37 10.34 -25.12
CA GLU A 135 -11.83 11.61 -25.68
C GLU A 135 -11.12 12.76 -24.97
N GLN A 136 -11.06 12.70 -23.63
CA GLN A 136 -10.36 13.69 -22.81
C GLN A 136 -8.85 13.44 -22.73
N LYS A 137 -8.37 12.28 -23.18
CA LYS A 137 -6.98 11.81 -23.07
C LYS A 137 -6.47 11.88 -21.62
N THR A 138 -7.25 11.32 -20.69
CA THR A 138 -6.94 11.32 -19.25
C THR A 138 -6.98 9.92 -18.65
N LEU A 139 -6.14 9.68 -17.65
CA LEU A 139 -6.22 8.56 -16.73
C LEU A 139 -6.92 9.00 -15.43
N ASP A 140 -7.78 8.13 -14.90
CA ASP A 140 -8.36 8.27 -13.56
C ASP A 140 -7.40 7.63 -12.54
N VAL A 141 -6.98 8.41 -11.56
CA VAL A 141 -5.92 8.05 -10.61
C VAL A 141 -6.33 8.30 -9.16
N LEU A 142 -5.80 7.51 -8.24
CA LEU A 142 -6.07 7.58 -6.81
C LEU A 142 -4.76 7.85 -6.05
N GLY A 143 -4.80 8.75 -5.07
CA GLY A 143 -3.66 9.10 -4.23
C GLY A 143 -3.97 10.26 -3.27
N PHE A 144 -2.95 10.72 -2.54
CA PHE A 144 -3.08 11.92 -1.72
C PHE A 144 -2.98 13.19 -2.57
N THR A 145 -3.91 14.11 -2.36
CA THR A 145 -3.96 15.41 -3.02
C THR A 145 -3.06 16.44 -2.35
N GLU A 146 -2.93 17.61 -2.97
CA GLU A 146 -2.26 18.79 -2.42
C GLU A 146 -2.78 19.22 -1.04
N ASN A 147 -4.02 18.86 -0.70
CA ASN A 147 -4.63 19.16 0.60
C ASN A 147 -4.55 17.98 1.58
N SER A 148 -3.67 17.00 1.33
CA SER A 148 -3.53 15.77 2.12
C SER A 148 -4.82 14.93 2.21
N MET A 149 -5.76 15.12 1.28
CA MET A 149 -6.95 14.31 1.17
C MET A 149 -6.68 13.12 0.25
N PHE A 150 -6.96 11.90 0.71
CA PHE A 150 -6.90 10.70 -0.11
C PHE A 150 -8.14 10.64 -1.03
N GLY A 151 -7.93 10.67 -2.35
CA GLY A 151 -9.04 10.77 -3.28
C GLY A 151 -8.67 10.63 -4.75
N GLU A 152 -9.73 10.61 -5.57
CA GLU A 152 -9.66 10.44 -7.02
C GLU A 152 -9.31 11.76 -7.70
N THR A 153 -8.37 11.73 -8.63
CA THR A 153 -8.01 12.84 -9.50
C THR A 153 -7.82 12.33 -10.93
N LYS A 154 -7.46 13.23 -11.85
CA LYS A 154 -7.12 12.88 -13.23
C LYS A 154 -5.72 13.36 -13.58
N ALA A 155 -5.05 12.62 -14.45
CA ALA A 155 -3.82 13.06 -15.12
C ALA A 155 -3.99 12.90 -16.63
N SER A 156 -3.50 13.86 -17.43
CA SER A 156 -3.49 13.67 -18.88
C SER A 156 -2.53 12.54 -19.27
N PHE A 157 -2.74 11.94 -20.44
CA PHE A 157 -1.85 10.92 -20.98
C PHE A 157 -0.40 11.41 -21.05
N GLU A 158 -0.19 12.64 -21.53
CA GLU A 158 1.12 13.28 -21.61
C GLU A 158 1.74 13.50 -20.24
N GLN A 159 0.97 14.04 -19.28
CA GLN A 159 1.44 14.27 -17.91
C GLN A 159 1.90 12.97 -17.27
N PHE A 160 1.09 11.90 -17.39
CA PHE A 160 1.43 10.61 -16.80
C PHE A 160 2.66 10.00 -17.46
N GLU A 161 2.76 10.04 -18.79
CA GLU A 161 3.91 9.52 -19.52
C GLU A 161 5.21 10.24 -19.13
N THR A 162 5.18 11.57 -19.05
CA THR A 162 6.33 12.37 -18.60
C THR A 162 6.66 12.07 -17.14
N ALA A 163 5.68 12.06 -16.24
CA ALA A 163 5.88 11.76 -14.82
C ALA A 163 6.50 10.37 -14.60
N PHE A 164 6.06 9.38 -15.38
CA PHE A 164 6.60 8.04 -15.33
C PHE A 164 8.05 8.01 -15.84
N LYS A 165 8.36 8.66 -16.97
CA LYS A 165 9.73 8.66 -17.50
C LYS A 165 10.72 9.47 -16.65
N ALA A 166 10.24 10.47 -15.91
CA ALA A 166 11.08 11.41 -15.15
C ALA A 166 11.67 10.83 -13.86
N ILE A 167 11.19 9.68 -13.40
CA ILE A 167 11.68 9.07 -12.16
C ILE A 167 12.37 7.73 -12.38
N ASP A 168 13.54 7.61 -11.76
CA ASP A 168 14.20 6.34 -11.49
C ASP A 168 13.98 5.95 -10.02
N THR A 169 13.32 4.82 -9.79
CA THR A 169 12.90 4.38 -8.47
C THR A 169 12.74 2.86 -8.42
N ASN A 170 12.98 2.30 -7.25
CA ASN A 170 12.83 0.87 -6.98
C ASN A 170 11.37 0.47 -6.72
N ILE A 171 10.43 1.42 -6.64
CA ILE A 171 9.01 1.09 -6.49
C ILE A 171 8.57 0.32 -7.74
N PRO A 172 8.08 -0.92 -7.58
CA PRO A 172 7.81 -1.76 -8.72
C PRO A 172 6.52 -1.34 -9.44
N PHE A 173 6.40 -1.78 -10.70
CA PHE A 173 5.18 -1.62 -11.48
C PHE A 173 4.29 -2.84 -11.23
N THR A 174 3.18 -2.65 -10.51
CA THR A 174 2.32 -3.74 -10.07
C THR A 174 0.96 -3.65 -10.75
N MET A 175 0.57 -4.73 -11.41
CA MET A 175 -0.79 -4.93 -11.90
C MET A 175 -1.59 -5.65 -10.82
N LEU A 176 -2.80 -5.18 -10.55
CA LEU A 176 -3.71 -5.75 -9.55
C LEU A 176 -5.06 -6.04 -10.21
N ARG A 177 -5.68 -7.17 -9.91
CA ARG A 177 -7.04 -7.46 -10.38
C ARG A 177 -7.76 -8.34 -9.39
N LYS A 178 -9.01 -7.99 -9.07
CA LYS A 178 -9.88 -8.89 -8.30
C LYS A 178 -10.14 -10.18 -9.09
N ARG A 179 -9.91 -11.32 -8.45
CA ARG A 179 -10.30 -12.64 -8.96
C ARG A 179 -11.82 -12.72 -8.95
N ASN A 180 -12.40 -13.08 -10.07
CA ASN A 180 -13.82 -13.41 -10.08
C ASN A 180 -14.02 -14.62 -9.17
N SER A 181 -15.06 -14.58 -8.32
CA SER A 181 -15.53 -15.75 -7.58
C SER A 181 -16.04 -16.75 -8.60
N THR A 182 -15.18 -17.64 -9.07
CA THR A 182 -15.63 -18.87 -9.73
C THR A 182 -16.11 -19.83 -8.65
N GLU A 183 -16.95 -20.80 -8.99
CA GLU A 183 -17.36 -21.88 -8.08
C GLU A 183 -16.17 -22.67 -7.49
N GLU A 184 -14.98 -22.54 -8.08
CA GLU A 184 -13.72 -23.13 -7.62
C GLU A 184 -13.01 -22.32 -6.52
N MET A 185 -13.41 -21.07 -6.26
CA MET A 185 -12.86 -20.31 -5.14
C MET A 185 -13.67 -20.59 -3.88
N VAL A 186 -13.03 -21.22 -2.89
CA VAL A 186 -13.60 -21.39 -1.56
C VAL A 186 -13.98 -20.00 -1.02
N PRO A 187 -15.25 -19.76 -0.62
CA PRO A 187 -15.64 -18.53 0.05
C PRO A 187 -14.70 -18.28 1.23
N ILE A 188 -14.13 -17.08 1.31
CA ILE A 188 -13.39 -16.69 2.51
C ILE A 188 -14.42 -16.23 3.52
N GLU A 189 -14.76 -17.14 4.42
CA GLU A 189 -15.54 -16.83 5.60
C GLU A 189 -14.66 -16.12 6.64
N PHE A 190 -15.32 -15.52 7.62
CA PHE A 190 -14.63 -14.95 8.77
C PHE A 190 -13.90 -16.06 9.54
N ASP A 191 -12.58 -16.00 9.59
CA ASP A 191 -11.76 -17.00 10.25
C ASP A 191 -11.60 -16.68 11.74
N LEU A 192 -12.60 -17.06 12.53
CA LEU A 192 -12.61 -16.84 13.98
C LEU A 192 -11.39 -17.44 14.68
N LYS A 193 -10.90 -18.59 14.21
CA LYS A 193 -9.72 -19.24 14.80
C LYS A 193 -8.48 -18.39 14.58
N ARG A 194 -8.29 -17.89 13.36
CA ARG A 194 -7.20 -16.97 13.03
C ARG A 194 -7.31 -15.67 13.82
N VAL A 195 -8.50 -15.09 13.93
CA VAL A 195 -8.72 -13.88 14.73
C VAL A 195 -8.34 -14.11 16.18
N TYR A 196 -8.76 -15.22 16.78
CA TYR A 196 -8.38 -15.58 18.15
C TYR A 196 -6.86 -15.66 18.29
N THR A 197 -6.17 -16.36 17.39
CA THR A 197 -4.71 -16.46 17.40
C THR A 197 -4.02 -15.10 17.24
N LEU A 198 -4.47 -14.27 16.30
CA LEU A 198 -3.86 -12.96 16.07
C LEU A 198 -4.10 -12.00 17.25
N ILE A 199 -5.25 -12.09 17.94
CA ILE A 199 -5.50 -11.34 19.18
C ILE A 199 -4.61 -11.84 20.31
N GLU A 200 -4.44 -13.15 20.48
CA GLU A 200 -3.48 -13.70 21.45
C GLU A 200 -2.06 -13.19 21.16
N ASP A 201 -1.61 -13.29 19.91
CA ASP A 201 -0.29 -12.78 19.51
C ASP A 201 -0.15 -11.27 19.72
N TYR A 202 -1.22 -10.51 19.48
CA TYR A 202 -1.26 -9.08 19.74
C TYR A 202 -1.02 -8.78 21.22
N LEU A 203 -1.73 -9.48 22.11
CA LEU A 203 -1.64 -9.26 23.55
C LEU A 203 -0.33 -9.77 24.15
N GLU A 204 0.19 -10.85 23.60
CA GLU A 204 1.42 -11.53 24.04
C GLU A 204 2.68 -11.00 23.33
N CYS A 205 2.53 -10.00 22.45
CA CYS A 205 3.59 -9.37 21.66
C CYS A 205 4.39 -10.38 20.81
N ARG A 206 3.71 -11.40 20.28
CA ARG A 206 4.34 -12.45 19.47
C ARG A 206 4.42 -12.05 18.01
N ASN A 207 5.48 -12.50 17.36
CA ASN A 207 5.54 -12.51 15.91
C ASN A 207 4.53 -13.55 15.38
N SER A 208 3.41 -13.09 14.82
CA SER A 208 2.38 -13.96 14.21
C SER A 208 2.81 -14.70 12.95
N TYR A 209 3.99 -14.40 12.41
CA TYR A 209 4.52 -15.01 11.22
C TYR A 209 6.02 -15.32 11.39
N PRO A 210 6.41 -16.22 12.30
CA PRO A 210 7.81 -16.46 12.64
C PRO A 210 8.59 -17.09 11.47
N ASP A 211 7.94 -17.95 10.68
CA ASP A 211 8.53 -18.62 9.52
C ASP A 211 8.82 -17.67 8.35
N ILE A 212 8.19 -16.49 8.36
CA ILE A 212 8.40 -15.48 7.33
C ILE A 212 9.87 -15.04 7.31
N SER A 213 10.58 -15.04 8.44
CA SER A 213 12.03 -14.76 8.52
C SER A 213 12.90 -15.62 7.58
N THR A 214 12.42 -16.80 7.17
CA THR A 214 13.17 -17.73 6.30
C THR A 214 12.93 -17.46 4.79
N TYR A 215 11.85 -16.76 4.43
CA TYR A 215 11.43 -16.52 3.03
C TYR A 215 11.47 -15.02 2.63
N CYS A 216 12.21 -14.21 3.40
CA CYS A 216 11.99 -12.78 3.56
C CYS A 216 12.92 -11.82 2.80
N ALA A 217 13.63 -12.26 1.75
CA ALA A 217 14.34 -11.32 0.87
C ALA A 217 13.47 -10.10 0.43
N PRO A 218 12.13 -10.23 0.23
CA PRO A 218 11.29 -9.09 -0.12
C PRO A 218 11.04 -8.07 1.00
N LEU A 219 11.05 -8.44 2.29
CA LEU A 219 10.89 -7.46 3.38
C LEU A 219 12.10 -6.54 3.48
N SER A 220 13.30 -7.12 3.37
CA SER A 220 14.54 -6.35 3.41
C SER A 220 14.63 -5.37 2.26
N GLU A 221 14.13 -5.73 1.07
CA GLU A 221 14.10 -4.82 -0.09
C GLU A 221 12.96 -3.79 0.00
N PHE A 222 11.76 -4.20 0.45
CA PHE A 222 10.57 -3.34 0.49
C PHE A 222 10.65 -2.29 1.60
N PHE A 223 11.07 -2.69 2.80
CA PHE A 223 11.24 -1.79 3.94
C PHE A 223 12.68 -1.30 4.10
N GLY A 224 13.61 -1.82 3.28
CA GLY A 224 15.00 -1.40 3.24
C GLY A 224 15.74 -1.63 4.57
N PHE A 225 15.50 -2.76 5.24
CA PHE A 225 16.20 -3.18 6.46
C PHE A 225 16.95 -4.50 6.22
N ASP A 226 18.03 -4.74 6.95
CA ASP A 226 18.75 -6.01 6.84
C ASP A 226 18.00 -7.09 7.65
N MET A 227 17.92 -8.32 7.13
CA MET A 227 17.28 -9.44 7.82
C MET A 227 17.82 -9.72 9.24
N SER A 228 19.07 -9.34 9.50
CA SER A 228 19.68 -9.36 10.83
C SER A 228 19.05 -8.37 11.83
N GLU A 229 18.25 -7.42 11.34
CA GLU A 229 17.51 -6.41 12.11
C GLU A 229 16.10 -6.86 12.51
N LEU A 230 15.68 -8.09 12.16
CA LEU A 230 14.39 -8.64 12.60
C LEU A 230 14.22 -8.66 14.13
N ASN A 231 15.33 -8.73 14.87
CA ASN A 231 15.32 -8.63 16.33
C ASN A 231 15.02 -7.21 16.86
N LYS A 232 14.95 -6.20 15.98
CA LYS A 232 14.57 -4.81 16.31
C LYS A 232 13.08 -4.54 16.15
N PHE A 233 12.30 -5.56 15.78
CA PHE A 233 10.85 -5.46 15.64
C PHE A 233 10.18 -5.80 16.96
N ASP A 234 9.31 -4.92 17.41
CA ASP A 234 8.29 -5.23 18.40
C ASP A 234 6.94 -5.47 17.70
N TYR A 235 6.11 -6.28 18.35
CA TYR A 235 4.83 -6.71 17.81
C TYR A 235 3.69 -6.42 18.78
N GLY A 236 2.48 -6.40 18.24
CA GLY A 236 1.27 -6.42 19.04
C GLY A 236 1.11 -5.17 19.89
N ILE A 237 0.79 -5.36 21.17
CA ILE A 237 0.50 -4.28 22.12
C ILE A 237 1.75 -3.50 22.53
N ASN A 238 2.97 -4.02 22.33
CA ASN A 238 4.21 -3.23 22.53
C ASN A 238 4.34 -2.05 21.55
N ALA A 239 3.55 -2.01 20.47
CA ALA A 239 3.48 -0.84 19.60
C ALA A 239 3.06 0.44 20.36
N TYR A 240 2.35 0.33 21.50
CA TYR A 240 2.07 1.49 22.36
C TYR A 240 3.36 2.08 22.96
N ASP A 241 4.28 1.24 23.42
CA ASP A 241 5.56 1.68 23.98
C ASP A 241 6.42 2.34 22.91
N GLY A 242 6.41 1.78 21.69
CA GLY A 242 7.03 2.39 20.53
C GLY A 242 6.49 3.80 20.26
N LEU A 243 5.17 3.98 20.33
CA LEU A 243 4.53 5.28 20.10
C LEU A 243 4.91 6.30 21.18
N VAL A 244 4.93 5.88 22.45
CA VAL A 244 5.39 6.72 23.56
C VAL A 244 6.86 7.12 23.38
N LYS A 245 7.71 6.18 22.95
CA LYS A 245 9.13 6.45 22.66
C LYS A 245 9.30 7.46 21.53
N TYR A 246 8.56 7.28 20.43
CA TYR A 246 8.56 8.21 19.30
C TYR A 246 8.21 9.64 19.73
N TYR A 247 7.12 9.82 20.49
CA TYR A 247 6.74 11.16 20.97
C TYR A 247 7.74 11.74 21.97
N SER A 248 8.35 10.92 22.81
CA SER A 248 9.43 11.36 23.70
C SER A 248 10.61 11.92 22.88
N TYR A 249 10.95 11.30 21.76
CA TYR A 249 12.02 11.79 20.89
C TYR A 249 11.62 13.02 20.08
N LEU A 250 10.35 13.17 19.70
CA LEU A 250 9.86 14.42 19.13
C LEU A 250 10.03 15.58 20.11
N LEU A 251 9.68 15.39 21.40
CA LEU A 251 9.83 16.41 22.44
C LEU A 251 11.30 16.76 22.69
N ASP A 252 12.19 15.77 22.60
CA ASP A 252 13.64 15.94 22.74
C ASP A 252 14.33 16.46 21.46
N ASN A 253 13.60 16.72 20.38
CA ASN A 253 14.13 17.04 19.04
C ASN A 253 15.10 16.00 18.46
N LYS A 254 14.90 14.72 18.80
CA LYS A 254 15.66 13.58 18.30
C LYS A 254 15.00 12.88 17.10
N ALA A 255 13.74 13.18 16.81
CA ALA A 255 12.99 12.63 15.68
C ALA A 255 12.36 13.74 14.83
N VAL A 256 12.07 13.42 13.56
CA VAL A 256 11.30 14.28 12.66
C VAL A 256 9.82 13.96 12.80
N PHE A 257 8.97 14.99 12.84
CA PHE A 257 7.54 14.78 12.90
C PHE A 257 7.00 14.11 11.64
N ASP A 258 6.35 12.99 11.86
CA ASP A 258 5.58 12.20 10.92
C ASP A 258 4.20 11.91 11.52
N ILE A 259 3.15 12.14 10.74
CA ILE A 259 1.77 11.90 11.12
C ILE A 259 1.39 10.41 11.04
N ARG A 260 2.10 9.63 10.24
CA ARG A 260 1.77 8.22 9.93
C ARG A 260 1.70 7.33 11.18
N PRO A 261 2.65 7.38 12.15
CA PRO A 261 2.58 6.56 13.36
C PRO A 261 1.24 6.66 14.11
N ILE A 262 0.80 7.88 14.42
CA ILE A 262 -0.44 8.11 15.16
C ILE A 262 -1.68 7.86 14.28
N HIS A 263 -1.60 8.18 13.00
CA HIS A 263 -2.70 7.95 12.07
C HIS A 263 -2.99 6.46 11.91
N ILE A 264 -1.97 5.65 11.65
CA ILE A 264 -2.09 4.19 11.53
C ILE A 264 -2.58 3.58 12.82
N PHE A 265 -2.11 4.09 13.97
CA PHE A 265 -2.61 3.65 15.26
C PHE A 265 -4.11 3.91 15.44
N TRP A 266 -4.58 5.08 15.02
CA TRP A 266 -6.00 5.41 15.02
C TRP A 266 -6.81 4.54 14.05
N GLU A 267 -6.29 4.28 12.85
CA GLU A 267 -6.92 3.37 11.88
C GLU A 267 -7.01 1.95 12.42
N HIS A 268 -5.95 1.45 13.07
CA HIS A 268 -5.93 0.15 13.75
C HIS A 268 -7.07 0.03 14.76
N LYS A 269 -7.22 1.01 15.67
CA LYS A 269 -8.31 0.97 16.66
C LYS A 269 -9.68 1.05 16.04
N LYS A 270 -9.84 1.78 14.94
CA LYS A 270 -11.11 1.76 14.20
C LYS A 270 -11.40 0.39 13.60
N CYS A 271 -10.40 -0.27 13.01
CA CYS A 271 -10.57 -1.61 12.45
C CYS A 271 -10.94 -2.64 13.52
N MET A 272 -10.37 -2.52 14.72
CA MET A 272 -10.62 -3.45 15.84
C MET A 272 -11.99 -3.25 16.54
N LEU A 273 -12.70 -2.15 16.27
CA LEU A 273 -13.97 -1.80 16.92
C LEU A 273 -15.21 -1.90 16.00
N MET A 274 -15.01 -2.13 14.71
CA MET A 274 -16.08 -2.32 13.71
C MET A 274 -16.50 -3.78 13.64
#